data_AF-A0A5C9C3D6-F1
#
_entry.id   AF-A0A5C9C3D6-F1
#
_cell.length_a   1.000
_cell.length_b   1.000
_cell.length_c   1.000
_cell.angle_alpha   90.00
_cell.angle_beta   90.00
_cell.angle_gamma   90.00
#
_symmetry.space_group_name_H-M   'P 1'
#
loop_
_entity.id
_entity.type
_entity.pdbx_description
1 polymer ?
#
loop_
_entity_poly.entity_id
_entity_poly.type
_entity_poly.pdbx_seq_one_letter_code
_entity_poly.pdbx_strand_id
1 'polypeptide(L)'
;MRYLICGDIHGNLPALELMLQKEKDNYDQLICHGDVVNYGPWSNECVLLLNTIKESVKLKGNHEYYFLKGSYSGTNQIAIAFFNFCYNKFSQFEIIKKYGESFEVNTFIVQHTILDKYIFYDTKIEVLDRNYIIGHSHQQFDKFIGEKRLLNTGSVGQNRSYINCINYIIYDVELNLFSMKMQKYNHKIIIDKMKSDSYPKVCIDYYRTKNILS
;
A
#
# COMPACT_ATOMS: atom_id res chain seq x y z
N MET A 1 -14.58 16.64 7.50
CA MET A 1 -14.21 15.21 7.65
C MET A 1 -12.88 14.96 6.92
N ARG A 2 -11.94 14.29 7.56
CA ARG A 2 -10.58 14.00 7.07
C ARG A 2 -10.36 12.50 6.91
N TYR A 3 -9.84 12.10 5.75
CA TYR A 3 -9.52 10.71 5.44
C TYR A 3 -8.02 10.49 5.41
N LEU A 4 -7.52 9.47 6.12
CA LEU A 4 -6.18 8.93 5.94
C LEU A 4 -6.23 7.84 4.88
N ILE A 5 -5.66 8.11 3.70
CA ILE A 5 -5.69 7.21 2.55
C ILE A 5 -4.28 6.66 2.32
N CYS A 6 -4.15 5.33 2.40
CA CYS A 6 -2.87 4.62 2.35
C CYS A 6 -3.02 3.23 1.73
N GLY A 7 -1.90 2.55 1.48
CA GLY A 7 -1.87 1.16 1.05
C GLY A 7 -0.46 0.74 0.66
N ASP A 8 -0.33 -0.34 -0.10
CA ASP A 8 0.97 -0.95 -0.43
C ASP A 8 1.82 -1.12 0.85
N ILE A 9 1.19 -1.60 1.94
CA ILE A 9 1.79 -1.78 3.26
C ILE A 9 2.71 -3.00 3.25
N HIS A 10 2.38 -4.03 2.47
CA HIS A 10 3.26 -5.15 2.19
C HIS A 10 3.96 -5.74 3.42
N GLY A 11 3.17 -6.09 4.45
CA GLY A 11 3.67 -6.74 5.65
C GLY A 11 4.74 -5.94 6.41
N ASN A 12 4.79 -4.61 6.22
CA ASN A 12 5.72 -3.72 6.91
C ASN A 12 5.05 -3.08 8.13
N LEU A 13 4.92 -3.86 9.20
CA LEU A 13 4.29 -3.43 10.44
C LEU A 13 4.93 -2.17 11.05
N PRO A 14 6.27 -2.04 11.15
CA PRO A 14 6.89 -0.83 11.71
C PRO A 14 6.53 0.45 10.96
N ALA A 15 6.40 0.38 9.63
CA ALA A 15 5.97 1.54 8.84
C ALA A 15 4.50 1.88 9.06
N LEU A 16 3.63 0.86 9.11
CA LEU A 16 2.20 1.04 9.39
C LEU A 16 1.97 1.66 10.77
N GLU A 17 2.59 1.10 11.81
CA GLU A 17 2.49 1.60 13.19
C GLU A 17 2.96 3.05 13.29
N LEU A 18 4.10 3.37 12.68
CA LEU A 18 4.65 4.73 12.72
C LEU A 18 3.73 5.74 12.04
N MET A 19 3.14 5.41 10.88
CA MET A 19 2.16 6.25 10.20
C MET A 19 0.91 6.46 11.06
N LEU A 20 0.32 5.38 11.58
CA LEU A 20 -0.88 5.47 12.41
C LEU A 20 -0.63 6.28 13.68
N GLN A 21 0.52 6.11 14.33
CA GLN A 21 0.89 6.89 15.50
C GLN A 21 1.07 8.38 15.14
N LYS A 22 1.68 8.68 13.99
CA LYS A 22 1.92 10.05 13.53
C LYS A 22 0.61 10.80 13.24
N GLU A 23 -0.39 10.11 12.72
CA GLU A 23 -1.63 10.69 12.23
C GLU A 23 -2.85 10.43 13.13
N LYS A 24 -2.65 9.86 14.34
CA LYS A 24 -3.73 9.43 15.25
C LYS A 24 -4.84 10.47 15.53
N ASP A 25 -4.52 11.77 15.46
CA ASP A 25 -5.45 12.88 15.74
C ASP A 25 -5.80 13.69 14.47
N ASN A 26 -5.33 13.25 13.30
CA ASN A 26 -5.40 14.03 12.05
C ASN A 26 -6.40 13.49 11.02
N TYR A 27 -7.04 12.35 11.29
CA TYR A 27 -8.07 11.78 10.41
C TYR A 27 -9.26 11.26 11.21
N ASP A 28 -10.43 11.24 10.57
CA ASP A 28 -11.68 10.70 11.12
C ASP A 28 -11.91 9.25 10.65
N GLN A 29 -11.49 8.93 9.42
CA GLN A 29 -11.62 7.60 8.83
C GLN A 29 -10.36 7.19 8.04
N LEU A 30 -9.97 5.91 8.14
CA LEU A 30 -8.88 5.34 7.33
C LEU A 30 -9.42 4.63 6.10
N ILE A 31 -8.76 4.79 4.95
CA ILE A 31 -9.00 3.98 3.75
C ILE A 31 -7.70 3.32 3.34
N CYS A 32 -7.65 1.99 3.44
CA CYS A 32 -6.56 1.19 2.90
C CYS A 32 -6.94 0.68 1.51
N HIS A 33 -6.23 1.12 0.47
CA HIS A 33 -6.52 0.74 -0.93
C HIS A 33 -5.96 -0.62 -1.36
N GLY A 34 -5.38 -1.38 -0.42
CA GLY A 34 -4.93 -2.75 -0.65
C GLY A 34 -3.42 -2.94 -0.57
N ASP A 35 -3.00 -4.15 -0.95
CA ASP A 35 -1.63 -4.65 -0.85
C ASP A 35 -1.09 -4.54 0.58
N VAL A 36 -1.89 -5.05 1.52
CA VAL A 36 -1.54 -5.16 2.94
C VAL A 36 -0.52 -6.28 3.16
N VAL A 37 -0.64 -7.35 2.39
CA VAL A 37 0.15 -8.58 2.55
C VAL A 37 1.34 -8.66 1.59
N ASN A 38 2.17 -9.70 1.79
CA ASN A 38 3.35 -10.06 1.01
C ASN A 38 4.56 -9.13 1.21
N TYR A 39 5.71 -9.56 0.71
CA TYR A 39 7.03 -8.92 0.83
C TYR A 39 7.58 -8.83 2.26
N GLY A 40 6.98 -8.01 3.11
CA GLY A 40 7.42 -7.82 4.49
C GLY A 40 7.03 -8.98 5.42
N PRO A 41 7.71 -9.12 6.58
CA PRO A 41 7.58 -10.28 7.45
C PRO A 41 6.33 -10.29 8.32
N TRP A 42 5.56 -9.20 8.36
CA TRP A 42 4.43 -9.04 9.28
C TRP A 42 3.08 -8.98 8.57
N SER A 43 2.87 -9.82 7.55
CA SER A 43 1.60 -9.82 6.79
C SER A 43 0.38 -10.10 7.67
N ASN A 44 0.48 -11.00 8.65
CA ASN A 44 -0.64 -11.30 9.56
C ASN A 44 -0.93 -10.12 10.49
N GLU A 45 0.12 -9.55 11.07
CA GLU A 45 0.04 -8.48 12.05
C GLU A 45 -0.46 -7.18 11.43
N CYS A 46 -0.06 -6.86 10.20
CA CYS A 46 -0.62 -5.72 9.47
C CYS A 46 -2.12 -5.86 9.24
N VAL A 47 -2.60 -7.05 8.84
CA VAL A 47 -4.03 -7.31 8.64
C VAL A 47 -4.78 -7.22 9.97
N LEU A 48 -4.25 -7.81 11.03
CA LEU A 48 -4.85 -7.75 12.36
C LEU A 48 -4.92 -6.32 12.90
N LEU A 49 -3.85 -5.54 12.76
CA LEU A 49 -3.80 -4.15 13.20
C LEU A 49 -4.81 -3.27 12.44
N LEU A 50 -4.90 -3.40 11.11
CA LEU A 50 -5.94 -2.68 10.36
C LEU A 50 -7.35 -3.09 10.81
N ASN A 51 -7.54 -4.36 11.19
CA ASN A 51 -8.82 -4.85 11.66
C ASN A 51 -9.22 -4.30 13.04
N THR A 52 -8.29 -3.78 13.85
CA THR A 52 -8.63 -3.11 15.11
C THR A 52 -9.14 -1.68 14.93
N ILE A 53 -8.94 -1.07 13.75
CA ILE A 53 -9.37 0.29 13.45
C ILE A 53 -10.87 0.27 13.11
N LYS A 54 -11.70 0.86 13.98
CA LYS A 54 -13.17 0.88 13.84
C LYS A 54 -13.62 1.62 12.57
N GLU A 55 -13.26 2.90 12.48
CA GLU A 55 -13.61 3.74 11.33
C GLU A 55 -12.60 3.54 10.20
N SER A 56 -12.76 2.43 9.48
CA SER A 56 -11.89 2.12 8.36
C SER A 56 -12.55 1.34 7.23
N VAL A 57 -12.10 1.63 6.02
CA VAL A 57 -12.37 0.87 4.80
C VAL A 57 -11.10 0.15 4.40
N LYS A 58 -11.19 -1.16 4.13
CA LYS A 58 -10.08 -1.95 3.60
C LYS A 58 -10.48 -2.51 2.25
N LEU A 59 -9.68 -2.23 1.23
CA LEU A 59 -9.88 -2.67 -0.14
C LEU A 59 -8.84 -3.73 -0.50
N LYS A 60 -9.12 -4.55 -1.50
CA LYS A 60 -8.16 -5.52 -2.04
C LYS A 60 -7.23 -4.86 -3.05
N GLY A 61 -5.95 -5.15 -2.91
CA GLY A 61 -4.97 -5.04 -3.98
C GLY A 61 -4.73 -6.39 -4.62
N ASN A 62 -3.83 -6.42 -5.60
CA ASN A 62 -3.52 -7.66 -6.30
C ASN A 62 -2.88 -8.71 -5.38
N HIS A 63 -2.15 -8.32 -4.32
CA HIS A 63 -1.57 -9.27 -3.40
C HIS A 63 -2.60 -9.96 -2.51
N GLU A 64 -3.69 -9.30 -2.11
CA GLU A 64 -4.83 -9.98 -1.48
C GLU A 64 -5.43 -11.02 -2.42
N TYR A 65 -5.60 -10.68 -3.70
CA TYR A 65 -6.08 -11.63 -4.72
C TYR A 65 -5.16 -12.83 -4.92
N TYR A 66 -3.84 -12.62 -5.01
CA TYR A 66 -2.87 -13.71 -5.14
C TYR A 66 -2.91 -14.64 -3.93
N PHE A 67 -3.05 -14.09 -2.73
CA PHE A 67 -3.17 -14.88 -1.50
C PHE A 67 -4.49 -15.66 -1.49
N LEU A 68 -5.63 -15.03 -1.81
CA LEU A 68 -6.91 -15.73 -1.87
C LEU A 68 -6.95 -16.84 -2.94
N LYS A 69 -6.23 -16.65 -4.06
CA LYS A 69 -6.09 -17.67 -5.11
C LYS A 69 -5.08 -18.76 -4.75
N GLY A 70 -4.20 -18.52 -3.80
CA GLY A 70 -3.07 -19.39 -3.48
C GLY A 70 -1.99 -19.47 -4.57
N SER A 71 -1.94 -18.49 -5.49
CA SER A 71 -0.93 -18.44 -6.54
C SER A 71 -0.62 -17.02 -6.99
N TYR A 72 0.66 -16.78 -7.29
CA TYR A 72 1.13 -15.58 -7.97
C TYR A 72 1.27 -15.86 -9.47
N SER A 73 0.57 -15.08 -10.31
CA SER A 73 0.53 -15.30 -11.77
C SER A 73 1.62 -14.56 -12.55
N GLY A 74 2.47 -13.78 -11.88
CA GLY A 74 3.56 -13.04 -12.54
C GLY A 74 4.82 -13.88 -12.74
N THR A 75 5.75 -13.36 -13.55
CA THR A 75 7.00 -14.04 -13.91
C THR A 75 8.23 -13.51 -13.16
N ASN A 76 8.07 -12.44 -12.38
CA ASN A 76 9.17 -11.84 -11.64
C ASN A 76 9.66 -12.78 -10.53
N GLN A 77 10.89 -13.26 -10.65
CA GLN A 77 11.49 -14.25 -9.73
C GLN A 77 11.57 -13.75 -8.28
N ILE A 78 11.80 -12.45 -8.07
CA ILE A 78 11.85 -11.86 -6.73
C ILE A 78 10.46 -11.88 -6.11
N ALA A 79 9.44 -11.46 -6.86
CA ALA A 79 8.05 -11.49 -6.40
C ALA A 79 7.55 -12.92 -6.12
N ILE A 80 7.94 -13.90 -6.95
CA ILE A 80 7.68 -15.33 -6.71
C ILE A 80 8.31 -15.79 -5.39
N ALA A 81 9.58 -15.44 -5.15
CA ALA A 81 10.27 -15.82 -3.92
C ALA A 81 9.60 -15.22 -2.67
N PHE A 82 9.18 -13.96 -2.74
CA PHE A 82 8.40 -13.33 -1.68
C PHE A 82 7.06 -14.01 -1.46
N PHE A 83 6.30 -14.26 -2.53
CA PHE A 83 5.00 -14.90 -2.45
C PHE A 83 5.11 -16.28 -1.81
N ASN A 84 5.98 -17.16 -2.34
CA ASN A 84 6.17 -18.52 -1.83
C ASN A 84 6.55 -18.53 -0.36
N PHE A 85 7.35 -17.56 0.08
CA PHE A 85 7.76 -17.48 1.47
C PHE A 85 6.64 -16.95 2.39
N CYS A 86 6.00 -15.84 2.00
CA CYS A 86 5.03 -15.15 2.84
C CYS A 86 3.69 -15.90 2.89
N TYR A 87 3.26 -16.47 1.76
CA TYR A 87 1.99 -17.19 1.64
C TYR A 87 1.89 -18.35 2.63
N ASN A 88 2.96 -19.15 2.75
CA ASN A 88 3.00 -20.32 3.62
C ASN A 88 2.89 -20.00 5.12
N LYS A 89 3.12 -18.74 5.52
CA LYS A 89 3.04 -18.28 6.91
C LYS A 89 1.77 -17.46 7.18
N PHE A 90 0.97 -17.19 6.16
CA PHE A 90 -0.20 -16.34 6.28
C PHE A 90 -1.43 -17.14 6.73
N SER A 91 -2.24 -16.55 7.61
CA SER A 91 -3.43 -17.19 8.18
C SER A 91 -4.68 -16.32 8.19
N GLN A 92 -4.58 -15.03 7.82
CA GLN A 92 -5.72 -14.09 7.89
C GLN A 92 -6.61 -14.09 6.63
N PHE A 93 -6.78 -15.24 5.98
CA PHE A 93 -7.54 -15.37 4.73
C PHE A 93 -8.99 -14.89 4.86
N GLU A 94 -9.67 -15.27 5.95
CA GLU A 94 -11.06 -14.89 6.20
C GLU A 94 -11.25 -13.39 6.45
N ILE A 95 -10.19 -12.69 6.86
CA ILE A 95 -10.23 -11.23 7.02
C ILE A 95 -10.08 -10.55 5.66
N ILE A 96 -9.04 -10.88 4.90
CA ILE A 96 -8.78 -10.23 3.60
C ILE A 96 -9.85 -10.55 2.55
N LYS A 97 -10.54 -11.70 2.68
CA LYS A 97 -11.68 -12.06 1.83
C LYS A 97 -12.82 -11.04 1.91
N LYS A 98 -12.99 -10.38 3.06
CA LYS A 98 -14.05 -9.40 3.32
C LYS A 98 -13.72 -7.98 2.86
N TYR A 99 -12.49 -7.72 2.43
CA TYR A 99 -12.10 -6.39 1.93
C TYR A 99 -12.94 -6.00 0.71
N GLY A 100 -13.23 -4.72 0.54
CA GLY A 100 -13.97 -4.20 -0.61
C GLY A 100 -13.11 -4.12 -1.87
N GLU A 101 -13.68 -3.59 -2.96
CA GLU A 101 -12.98 -3.37 -4.23
C GLU A 101 -12.67 -1.89 -4.46
N SER A 102 -13.64 -1.04 -4.16
CA SER A 102 -13.51 0.41 -4.25
C SER A 102 -14.32 1.10 -3.16
N PHE A 103 -14.07 2.38 -2.96
CA PHE A 103 -14.82 3.23 -2.05
C PHE A 103 -14.95 4.65 -2.62
N GLU A 104 -16.16 5.19 -2.61
CA GLU A 104 -16.42 6.55 -3.11
C GLU A 104 -16.34 7.56 -1.96
N VAL A 105 -15.54 8.61 -2.15
CA VAL A 105 -15.42 9.74 -1.23
C VAL A 105 -15.58 11.03 -2.02
N ASN A 106 -16.67 11.76 -1.78
CA ASN A 106 -17.02 12.97 -2.52
C ASN A 106 -17.04 12.70 -4.04
N THR A 107 -16.16 13.31 -4.83
CA THR A 107 -16.08 13.10 -6.29
C THR A 107 -14.99 12.10 -6.70
N PHE A 108 -14.34 11.44 -5.73
CA PHE A 108 -13.22 10.52 -5.96
C PHE A 108 -13.63 9.07 -5.70
N ILE A 109 -13.11 8.17 -6.54
CA ILE A 109 -13.10 6.74 -6.25
C ILE A 109 -11.71 6.33 -5.75
N VAL A 110 -11.66 5.69 -4.58
CA VAL A 110 -10.48 5.02 -4.06
C VAL A 110 -10.53 3.55 -4.44
N GLN A 111 -9.48 3.06 -5.09
CA GLN A 111 -9.29 1.64 -5.43
C GLN A 111 -7.82 1.36 -5.69
N HIS A 112 -7.41 0.09 -5.71
CA HIS A 112 -5.98 -0.25 -5.80
C HIS A 112 -5.31 0.23 -7.10
N THR A 113 -5.93 -0.07 -8.24
CA THR A 113 -5.51 0.40 -9.56
C THR A 113 -6.72 0.65 -10.45
N ILE A 114 -6.53 1.25 -11.62
CA ILE A 114 -7.58 1.53 -12.61
C ILE A 114 -7.21 0.93 -13.97
N LEU A 115 -8.23 0.72 -14.81
CA LEU A 115 -8.07 0.25 -16.21
C LEU A 115 -7.33 -1.09 -16.34
N ASP A 116 -7.27 -1.89 -15.26
CA ASP A 116 -6.50 -3.13 -15.16
C ASP A 116 -5.03 -2.98 -15.59
N LYS A 117 -4.44 -1.80 -15.33
CA LYS A 117 -3.07 -1.44 -15.74
C LYS A 117 -2.20 -1.08 -14.54
N TYR A 118 -0.89 -1.20 -14.74
CA TYR A 118 0.09 -0.59 -13.85
C TYR A 118 0.20 0.90 -14.20
N ILE A 119 -0.31 1.77 -13.33
CA ILE A 119 -0.35 3.22 -13.58
C ILE A 119 0.80 3.92 -12.84
N PHE A 120 1.80 4.33 -13.60
CA PHE A 120 2.90 5.18 -13.15
C PHE A 120 2.65 6.65 -13.49
N TYR A 121 3.50 7.54 -12.99
CA TYR A 121 3.38 8.97 -13.25
C TYR A 121 3.38 9.31 -14.76
N ASP A 122 4.24 8.65 -15.53
CA ASP A 122 4.43 8.82 -16.97
C ASP A 122 3.52 7.93 -17.84
N THR A 123 2.70 7.08 -17.21
CA THR A 123 1.73 6.26 -17.96
C THR A 123 0.73 7.16 -18.69
N LYS A 124 0.68 6.99 -20.01
CA LYS A 124 -0.25 7.71 -20.88
C LYS A 124 -1.67 7.19 -20.67
N ILE A 125 -2.56 8.09 -20.27
CA ILE A 125 -3.99 7.83 -20.11
C ILE A 125 -4.69 8.90 -20.95
N GLU A 126 -5.50 8.48 -21.92
CA GLU A 126 -6.17 9.41 -22.84
C GLU A 126 -7.38 10.09 -22.19
N VAL A 127 -8.18 9.30 -21.47
CA VAL A 127 -9.39 9.78 -20.80
C VAL A 127 -9.56 9.09 -19.46
N LEU A 128 -10.06 9.83 -18.48
CA LEU A 128 -10.59 9.31 -17.23
C LEU A 128 -12.07 9.68 -17.15
N ASP A 129 -12.88 8.74 -16.68
CA ASP A 129 -14.30 8.94 -16.47
C ASP A 129 -14.59 9.67 -15.14
N ARG A 130 -13.74 9.48 -14.13
CA ARG A 130 -13.88 10.01 -12.77
C ARG A 130 -12.56 10.49 -12.19
N ASN A 131 -12.63 11.13 -11.02
CA ASN A 131 -11.43 11.38 -10.23
C ASN A 131 -11.08 10.13 -9.43
N TYR A 132 -9.79 9.82 -9.30
CA TYR A 132 -9.33 8.60 -8.65
C TYR A 132 -8.19 8.85 -7.67
N ILE A 133 -8.16 8.01 -6.63
CA ILE A 133 -7.04 7.87 -5.71
C ILE A 133 -6.62 6.40 -5.73
N ILE A 134 -5.39 6.12 -6.16
CA ILE A 134 -4.88 4.77 -6.41
C ILE A 134 -3.59 4.46 -5.65
N GLY A 135 -3.11 3.23 -5.78
CA GLY A 135 -1.84 2.73 -5.24
C GLY A 135 -1.03 1.99 -6.29
N HIS A 136 -0.56 0.78 -5.95
CA HIS A 136 -0.02 -0.25 -6.85
C HIS A 136 1.35 0.05 -7.49
N SER A 137 1.59 1.26 -7.98
CA SER A 137 2.88 1.68 -8.53
C SER A 137 3.92 1.99 -7.45
N HIS A 138 3.46 2.25 -6.21
CA HIS A 138 4.24 2.70 -5.06
C HIS A 138 4.94 4.05 -5.30
N GLN A 139 4.46 4.84 -6.27
CA GLN A 139 4.99 6.15 -6.61
C GLN A 139 3.94 7.20 -6.26
N GLN A 140 4.23 8.03 -5.26
CA GLN A 140 3.33 9.10 -4.87
C GLN A 140 3.29 10.18 -5.96
N PHE A 141 2.10 10.54 -6.43
CA PHE A 141 1.91 11.62 -7.39
C PHE A 141 0.50 12.19 -7.34
N ASP A 142 0.33 13.35 -7.97
CA ASP A 142 -0.93 14.05 -8.17
C ASP A 142 -0.89 14.70 -9.55
N LYS A 143 -1.80 14.30 -10.45
CA LYS A 143 -1.85 14.83 -11.81
C LYS A 143 -3.27 14.96 -12.32
N PHE A 144 -3.45 15.76 -13.36
CA PHE A 144 -4.70 15.88 -14.10
C PHE A 144 -4.61 15.14 -15.43
N ILE A 145 -5.70 14.46 -15.81
CA ILE A 145 -5.95 13.89 -17.13
C ILE A 145 -7.22 14.56 -17.66
N GLY A 146 -7.04 15.54 -18.54
CA GLY A 146 -8.12 16.47 -18.88
C GLY A 146 -8.60 17.22 -17.64
N GLU A 147 -9.91 17.17 -17.36
CA GLU A 147 -10.52 17.79 -16.17
C GLU A 147 -10.52 16.89 -14.94
N LYS A 148 -10.11 15.63 -15.07
CA LYS A 148 -10.13 14.66 -13.96
C LYS A 148 -8.79 14.62 -13.24
N ARG A 149 -8.85 14.48 -11.92
CA ARG A 149 -7.66 14.37 -11.06
C ARG A 149 -7.38 12.91 -10.72
N LEU A 150 -6.12 12.52 -10.83
CA LEU A 150 -5.61 11.21 -10.47
C LEU A 150 -4.48 11.36 -9.47
N LEU A 151 -4.69 10.84 -8.27
CA LEU A 151 -3.69 10.78 -7.22
C LEU A 151 -3.22 9.36 -7.01
N ASN A 152 -1.96 9.21 -6.63
CA ASN A 152 -1.42 7.97 -6.12
C ASN A 152 -0.84 8.22 -4.74
N THR A 153 -1.21 7.40 -3.76
CA THR A 153 -0.77 7.62 -2.38
C THR A 153 0.72 7.39 -2.20
N GLY A 154 1.38 6.71 -3.15
CA GLY A 154 2.66 6.04 -2.92
C GLY A 154 2.44 4.81 -2.04
N SER A 155 3.51 4.36 -1.39
CA SER A 155 3.50 3.15 -0.58
C SER A 155 3.89 3.41 0.86
N VAL A 156 3.17 2.78 1.78
CA VAL A 156 3.51 2.78 3.21
C VAL A 156 4.73 1.89 3.45
N GLY A 157 4.77 0.70 2.86
CA GLY A 157 5.70 -0.34 3.28
C GLY A 157 6.79 -0.72 2.29
N GLN A 158 6.68 -0.31 1.02
CA GLN A 158 7.60 -0.70 -0.04
C GLN A 158 7.76 0.41 -1.09
N ASN A 159 8.03 1.64 -0.64
CA ASN A 159 8.35 2.74 -1.54
C ASN A 159 9.49 2.36 -2.49
N ARG A 160 9.21 2.45 -3.80
CA ARG A 160 10.13 1.97 -4.84
C ARG A 160 11.25 2.95 -5.15
N SER A 161 11.08 4.23 -4.82
CA SER A 161 12.10 5.27 -4.97
C SER A 161 13.07 5.28 -3.80
N TYR A 162 12.55 5.25 -2.56
CA TYR A 162 13.35 5.28 -1.34
C TYR A 162 12.73 4.36 -0.27
N ILE A 163 13.39 3.24 0.04
CA ILE A 163 12.79 2.18 0.87
C ILE A 163 12.54 2.61 2.33
N ASN A 164 13.22 3.66 2.78
CA ASN A 164 13.08 4.25 4.10
C ASN A 164 11.99 5.34 4.17
N CYS A 165 11.22 5.56 3.11
CA CYS A 165 10.13 6.53 3.06
C CYS A 165 8.76 5.85 3.06
N ILE A 166 7.87 6.37 3.90
CA ILE A 166 6.45 6.04 3.99
C ILE A 166 5.70 7.15 3.24
N ASN A 167 4.81 6.78 2.32
CA ASN A 167 3.93 7.73 1.65
C ASN A 167 2.45 7.38 1.86
N TYR A 168 1.64 8.41 2.05
CA TYR A 168 0.19 8.35 2.22
C TYR A 168 -0.41 9.74 1.96
N ILE A 169 -1.74 9.86 1.99
CA ILE A 169 -2.46 11.11 1.76
C ILE A 169 -3.41 11.38 2.93
N ILE A 170 -3.52 12.64 3.36
CA ILE A 170 -4.66 13.13 4.15
C ILE A 170 -5.56 13.93 3.21
N TYR A 171 -6.82 13.54 3.07
CA TYR A 171 -7.82 14.27 2.29
C TYR A 171 -8.85 14.94 3.22
N ASP A 172 -8.87 16.27 3.23
CA ASP A 172 -9.91 17.06 3.88
C ASP A 172 -11.04 17.36 2.88
N VAL A 173 -12.21 16.78 3.12
CA VAL A 173 -13.35 16.90 2.20
C VAL A 173 -13.95 18.30 2.18
N GLU A 174 -14.00 18.97 3.34
CA GLU A 174 -14.62 20.29 3.47
C GLU A 174 -13.79 21.36 2.77
N LEU A 175 -12.46 21.26 2.91
CA LEU A 175 -11.51 22.15 2.24
C LEU A 175 -11.17 21.70 0.81
N ASN A 176 -11.62 20.51 0.41
CA ASN A 176 -11.20 19.82 -0.81
C ASN A 176 -9.66 19.79 -0.96
N LEU A 177 -8.94 19.58 0.14
CA LEU A 177 -7.49 19.70 0.22
C LEU A 177 -6.83 18.33 0.37
N PHE A 178 -5.89 18.03 -0.53
CA PHE A 178 -5.06 16.82 -0.47
C PHE A 178 -3.68 17.17 0.06
N SER A 179 -3.32 16.60 1.20
CA SER A 179 -1.98 16.70 1.78
C SER A 179 -1.20 15.43 1.47
N MET A 180 -0.25 15.52 0.56
CA MET A 180 0.68 14.44 0.22
C MET A 180 1.73 14.32 1.33
N LYS A 181 1.73 13.20 2.06
CA LYS A 181 2.60 13.00 3.23
C LYS A 181 3.79 12.10 2.90
N MET A 182 4.92 12.42 3.52
CA MET A 182 6.12 11.60 3.52
C MET A 182 6.72 11.56 4.92
N GLN A 183 7.11 10.39 5.37
CA GLN A 183 7.82 10.20 6.63
C GLN A 183 8.96 9.20 6.46
N LYS A 184 10.12 9.46 7.09
CA LYS A 184 11.23 8.51 7.14
C LYS A 184 11.05 7.52 8.30
N TYR A 185 11.50 6.29 8.11
CA TYR A 185 11.56 5.26 9.15
C TYR A 185 12.81 4.38 9.01
N ASN A 186 13.12 3.61 10.06
CA ASN A 186 14.26 2.71 10.06
C ASN A 186 13.95 1.38 9.34
N HIS A 187 14.11 1.36 8.03
CA HIS A 187 13.90 0.15 7.20
C HIS A 187 14.83 -1.04 7.56
N LYS A 188 15.94 -0.83 8.30
CA LYS A 188 16.84 -1.92 8.70
C LYS A 188 16.13 -2.96 9.57
N ILE A 189 15.11 -2.55 10.32
CA ILE A 189 14.29 -3.44 11.16
C ILE A 189 13.65 -4.55 10.32
N ILE A 190 13.21 -4.23 9.09
CA ILE A 190 12.66 -5.22 8.16
C ILE A 190 13.73 -6.21 7.74
N ILE A 191 14.90 -5.71 7.34
CA ILE A 191 16.02 -6.53 6.88
C ILE A 191 16.46 -7.50 7.98
N ASP A 192 16.55 -7.03 9.23
CA ASP A 192 16.96 -7.85 10.36
C ASP A 192 15.91 -8.90 10.72
N LYS A 193 14.62 -8.54 10.68
CA LYS A 193 13.54 -9.52 10.83
C LYS A 193 13.54 -10.55 9.70
N MET A 194 13.72 -10.14 8.45
CA MET A 194 13.78 -11.05 7.31
C MET A 194 14.92 -12.07 7.46
N LYS A 195 16.10 -11.66 7.95
CA LYS A 195 17.19 -12.59 8.28
C LYS A 195 16.77 -13.56 9.38
N SER A 196 16.21 -13.05 10.48
CA SER A 196 15.78 -13.86 11.62
C SER A 196 14.75 -14.91 11.20
N ASP A 197 13.84 -14.56 10.29
CA ASP A 197 12.80 -15.46 9.82
C ASP A 197 13.26 -16.40 8.70
N SER A 198 14.54 -16.32 8.32
CA SER A 198 15.17 -17.11 7.25
C SER A 198 14.55 -16.86 5.86
N TYR A 199 14.28 -15.60 5.51
CA TYR A 199 13.87 -15.23 4.16
C TYR A 199 14.89 -15.68 3.12
N PRO A 200 14.46 -16.02 1.88
CA PRO A 200 15.36 -16.29 0.77
C PRO A 200 16.33 -15.12 0.57
N LYS A 201 17.59 -15.43 0.26
CA LYS A 201 18.64 -14.42 0.07
C LYS A 201 18.24 -13.34 -0.94
N VAL A 202 17.59 -13.73 -2.05
CA VAL A 202 17.09 -12.81 -3.08
C VAL A 202 16.08 -11.78 -2.54
N CYS A 203 15.27 -12.15 -1.55
CA CYS A 203 14.32 -11.26 -0.89
C CYS A 203 15.04 -10.24 0.00
N ILE A 204 16.02 -10.70 0.79
CA ILE A 204 16.82 -9.83 1.67
C ILE A 204 17.63 -8.83 0.83
N ASP A 205 18.25 -9.31 -0.25
CA ASP A 205 19.04 -8.48 -1.16
C ASP A 205 18.17 -7.44 -1.87
N TYR A 206 16.91 -7.78 -2.23
CA TYR A 206 15.96 -6.83 -2.79
C TYR A 206 15.77 -5.59 -1.90
N TYR A 207 15.69 -5.73 -0.57
CA TYR A 207 15.58 -4.58 0.34
C TYR A 207 16.91 -3.84 0.52
N ARG A 208 18.04 -4.56 0.54
CA ARG A 208 19.38 -3.98 0.74
C ARG A 208 19.85 -3.09 -0.41
N THR A 209 19.45 -3.40 -1.64
CA THR A 209 19.89 -2.65 -2.84
C THR A 209 19.03 -1.44 -3.15
N LYS A 210 17.95 -1.19 -2.38
CA LYS A 210 17.11 -0.02 -2.58
C LYS A 210 17.81 1.25 -2.12
N ASN A 211 17.51 2.34 -2.82
CA ASN A 211 17.94 3.67 -2.42
C ASN A 211 17.34 4.07 -1.07
N ILE A 212 18.07 4.91 -0.37
CA ILE A 212 17.69 5.48 0.93
C ILE A 212 17.74 6.99 0.77
N LEU A 213 16.67 7.68 1.17
CA LEU A 213 16.65 9.14 1.20
C LEU A 213 17.49 9.61 2.39
N SER A 214 18.60 10.30 2.11
CA SER A 214 19.51 10.93 3.09
C SER A 214 18.76 11.91 3.98
#